data_AF-A0A3M1XJI7-F1
#
_entry.id   AF-A0A3M1XJI7-F1
#
_cell.length_a   1.000
_cell.length_b   1.000
_cell.length_c   1.000
_cell.angle_alpha   90.00
_cell.angle_beta   90.00
_cell.angle_gamma   90.00
#
_symmetry.space_group_name_H-M   'P 1'
#
loop_
_entity.id
_entity.type
_entity.pdbx_description
1 polymer ?
#
loop_
_entity_poly.entity_id
_entity_poly.type
_entity_poly.pdbx_seq_one_letter_code
_entity_poly.pdbx_strand_id
1 'polypeptide(L)'
;MLSLGTLLLGLALLIIVALVVALPLFDRKTPAIELPSRREALAQERRAVISAIRELDFDYHTGKISAEDYKRLREARVARGAQILRELAELADEHGATDVEAEIEAQVARLRKVATSDGRAPARAVCPSCSRVVGADDKFCSQCGRRLQPRQSEAVASAE
;
A
#
# COMPACT_ATOMS: atom_id res chain seq x y z
N MET A 1 62.69 1.88 15.01
CA MET A 1 61.94 1.25 16.12
C MET A 1 60.47 1.49 15.85
N LEU A 2 59.70 0.48 15.44
CA LEU A 2 58.25 0.67 15.32
C LEU A 2 57.73 1.02 16.72
N SER A 3 57.18 2.21 16.88
CA SER A 3 56.60 2.66 18.14
C SER A 3 55.51 1.67 18.55
N LEU A 4 55.53 1.24 19.80
CA LEU A 4 54.57 0.29 20.35
C LEU A 4 53.11 0.71 20.06
N GLY A 5 52.85 2.03 19.99
CA GLY A 5 51.56 2.60 19.61
C GLY A 5 51.12 2.28 18.18
N THR A 6 52.03 2.27 17.20
CA THR A 6 51.69 1.92 15.80
C THR A 6 51.31 0.45 15.68
N LEU A 7 51.97 -0.42 16.45
CA LEU A 7 51.70 -1.86 16.46
C LEU A 7 50.34 -2.17 17.12
N LEU A 8 50.01 -1.50 18.22
CA LEU A 8 48.71 -1.62 18.88
C LEU A 8 47.57 -1.08 18.00
N LEU A 9 47.77 0.06 17.33
CA LEU A 9 46.77 0.64 16.43
C LEU A 9 46.48 -0.30 15.24
N GLY A 10 47.54 -0.84 14.63
CA GLY A 10 47.41 -1.79 13.52
C GLY A 10 46.69 -3.07 13.94
N LEU A 11 47.01 -3.63 15.10
CA LEU A 11 46.35 -4.82 15.63
C LEU A 11 44.87 -4.56 15.94
N ALA A 12 44.54 -3.43 16.56
CA ALA A 12 43.16 -3.05 16.85
C ALA A 12 42.34 -2.89 15.57
N LEU A 13 42.89 -2.24 14.55
CA LEU A 13 42.24 -2.09 13.25
C LEU A 13 42.01 -3.44 12.57
N LEU A 14 43.00 -4.34 12.62
CA LEU A 14 42.90 -5.69 12.07
C LEU A 14 41.79 -6.48 12.76
N ILE A 15 41.73 -6.45 14.09
CA ILE A 15 40.69 -7.13 14.88
C ILE A 15 39.30 -6.60 14.54
N ILE A 16 39.14 -5.28 14.38
CA ILE A 16 37.85 -4.67 14.01
C ILE A 16 37.42 -5.13 12.60
N VAL A 17 38.33 -5.10 11.62
CA VAL A 17 38.03 -5.57 10.26
C VAL A 17 37.68 -7.05 10.28
N ALA A 18 38.46 -7.86 10.99
CA ALA A 18 38.20 -9.30 11.15
C ALA A 18 36.83 -9.55 11.80
N LEU A 19 36.45 -8.77 12.81
CA LEU A 19 35.13 -8.85 13.45
C LEU A 19 34.01 -8.47 12.48
N VAL A 20 34.11 -7.35 11.77
CA VAL A 20 33.09 -6.92 10.79
C VAL A 20 32.89 -7.96 9.69
N VAL A 21 33.96 -8.62 9.25
CA VAL A 21 33.89 -9.68 8.23
C VAL A 21 33.44 -11.03 8.81
N ALA A 22 33.81 -11.36 10.04
CA ALA A 22 33.44 -12.63 10.69
C ALA A 22 32.01 -12.63 11.24
N LEU A 23 31.50 -11.48 11.72
CA LEU A 23 30.13 -11.33 12.23
C LEU A 23 29.04 -11.86 11.27
N PRO A 24 29.01 -11.50 9.95
CA PRO A 24 28.01 -12.05 9.03
C PRO A 24 28.20 -13.55 8.74
N LEU A 25 29.38 -14.11 9.05
CA LEU A 25 29.70 -15.52 8.83
C LEU A 25 29.21 -16.42 9.97
N PHE A 26 29.15 -15.88 11.20
CA PHE A 26 28.64 -16.58 12.39
C PHE A 26 27.15 -16.35 12.61
N ASP A 27 26.59 -15.26 12.10
CA ASP A 27 25.14 -15.05 12.06
C ASP A 27 24.50 -15.85 10.90
N ARG A 28 24.71 -17.18 10.93
CA ARG A 28 23.99 -18.15 10.10
C ARG A 28 22.54 -18.29 10.58
N LYS A 29 21.83 -17.19 10.73
CA LYS A 29 20.46 -17.19 10.24
C LYS A 29 20.64 -17.26 8.73
N THR A 30 20.65 -18.47 8.17
CA THR A 30 20.36 -18.64 6.75
C THR A 30 19.25 -17.64 6.46
N PRO A 31 19.45 -16.60 5.63
CA PRO A 31 18.32 -15.84 5.17
C PRO A 31 17.41 -16.94 4.65
N ALA A 32 16.25 -17.12 5.29
CA ALA A 32 15.27 -18.03 4.74
C ALA A 32 15.18 -17.54 3.30
N ILE A 33 15.55 -18.39 2.34
CA ILE A 33 15.20 -18.13 0.97
C ILE A 33 13.68 -18.15 1.06
N GLU A 34 13.07 -17.00 1.29
CA GLU A 34 11.63 -16.85 1.25
C GLU A 34 11.33 -17.12 -0.21
N LEU A 35 10.88 -18.34 -0.48
CA LEU A 35 10.37 -18.65 -1.80
C LEU A 35 9.30 -17.60 -2.05
N PRO A 36 9.42 -16.83 -3.16
CA PRO A 36 8.49 -15.75 -3.43
C PRO A 36 7.09 -16.31 -3.34
N SER A 37 6.21 -15.58 -2.66
CA SER A 37 4.83 -16.01 -2.52
C SER A 37 4.24 -16.25 -3.92
N ARG A 38 3.28 -17.18 -4.05
CA ARG A 38 2.66 -17.46 -5.36
C ARG A 38 2.19 -16.17 -6.06
N ARG A 39 1.69 -15.21 -5.26
CA ARG A 39 1.28 -13.87 -5.71
C ARG A 39 2.46 -13.04 -6.23
N GLU A 40 3.60 -13.03 -5.54
CA GLU A 40 4.82 -12.34 -6.00
C GLU A 40 5.38 -12.95 -7.28
N ALA A 41 5.43 -14.29 -7.37
CA ALA A 41 5.86 -14.99 -8.57
C ALA A 41 5.00 -14.61 -9.78
N LEU A 42 3.67 -14.62 -9.63
CA LEU A 42 2.74 -14.17 -10.68
C LEU A 42 2.89 -12.67 -10.99
N ALA A 43 3.14 -11.83 -9.99
CA ALA A 43 3.38 -10.41 -10.20
C ALA A 43 4.69 -10.16 -11.00
N GLN A 44 5.71 -10.99 -10.79
CA GLN A 44 6.96 -10.98 -11.54
C GLN A 44 6.73 -11.46 -12.98
N GLU A 45 6.02 -12.56 -13.18
CA GLU A 45 5.63 -13.04 -14.52
C GLU A 45 4.85 -11.98 -15.30
N ARG A 46 3.91 -11.28 -14.66
CA ARG A 46 3.17 -10.18 -15.27
C ARG A 46 4.11 -9.11 -15.82
N ARG A 47 5.11 -8.69 -15.03
CA ARG A 47 6.11 -7.69 -15.46
C ARG A 47 6.92 -8.20 -16.65
N ALA A 48 7.31 -9.47 -16.64
CA ALA A 48 8.03 -10.10 -17.73
C ALA A 48 7.20 -10.13 -19.03
N VAL A 49 5.92 -10.52 -18.96
CA VAL A 49 5.02 -10.52 -20.13
C VAL A 49 4.84 -9.12 -20.70
N ILE A 50 4.65 -8.10 -19.86
CA ILE A 50 4.53 -6.70 -20.30
C ILE A 50 5.82 -6.25 -21.02
N SER A 51 6.99 -6.58 -20.46
CA SER A 51 8.27 -6.28 -21.10
C SER A 51 8.40 -6.95 -22.45
N ALA A 52 8.04 -8.24 -22.54
CA ALA A 52 8.12 -9.00 -23.78
C ALA A 52 7.14 -8.52 -24.87
N ILE A 53 5.99 -7.97 -24.50
CA ILE A 53 5.09 -7.30 -25.46
C ILE A 53 5.73 -6.00 -25.97
N ARG A 54 6.30 -5.19 -25.09
CA ARG A 54 6.98 -3.93 -25.49
C ARG A 54 8.15 -4.19 -26.44
N GLU A 55 8.94 -5.21 -26.16
CA GLU A 55 10.05 -5.61 -27.02
C GLU A 55 9.57 -6.13 -28.37
N LEU A 56 8.48 -6.90 -28.39
CA LEU A 56 7.84 -7.35 -29.64
C LEU A 56 7.29 -6.18 -30.48
N ASP A 57 6.63 -5.22 -29.84
CA ASP A 57 6.13 -4.01 -30.49
C ASP A 57 7.30 -3.21 -31.09
N PHE A 58 8.42 -3.09 -30.37
CA PHE A 58 9.63 -2.45 -30.86
C PHE A 58 10.25 -3.17 -32.05
N ASP A 59 10.37 -4.50 -32.00
CA ASP A 59 10.92 -5.29 -33.10
C ASP A 59 10.06 -5.20 -34.36
N TYR A 60 8.74 -5.10 -34.22
CA TYR A 60 7.84 -4.85 -35.34
C TYR A 60 8.03 -3.45 -35.92
N HIS A 61 8.06 -2.41 -35.08
CA HIS A 61 8.26 -1.03 -35.53
C HIS A 61 9.62 -0.81 -36.19
N THR A 62 10.65 -1.57 -35.81
CA THR A 62 11.97 -1.54 -36.45
C THR A 62 12.08 -2.44 -37.68
N GLY A 63 11.00 -3.14 -38.06
CA GLY A 63 10.96 -3.98 -39.25
C GLY A 63 11.71 -5.30 -39.14
N LYS A 64 12.08 -5.75 -37.92
CA LYS A 64 12.80 -7.02 -37.70
C LYS A 64 11.89 -8.25 -37.85
N ILE A 65 10.58 -8.07 -37.71
CA ILE A 65 9.60 -9.16 -37.77
C ILE A 65 8.44 -8.83 -38.71
N SER A 66 7.85 -9.87 -39.30
CA SER A 66 6.71 -9.74 -40.21
C SER A 66 5.42 -9.34 -39.46
N ALA A 67 4.46 -8.73 -40.16
CA ALA A 67 3.17 -8.38 -39.58
C ALA A 67 2.36 -9.62 -39.14
N GLU A 68 2.50 -10.72 -39.86
CA GLU A 68 1.84 -12.00 -39.55
C GLU A 68 2.38 -12.60 -38.24
N ASP A 69 3.70 -12.64 -38.10
CA ASP A 69 4.36 -13.16 -36.90
C ASP A 69 4.12 -12.24 -35.70
N TYR A 70 4.14 -10.92 -35.91
CA TYR A 70 3.81 -9.94 -34.88
C TYR A 70 2.42 -10.18 -34.30
N LYS A 71 1.38 -10.30 -35.15
CA LYS A 71 0.01 -10.57 -34.70
C LYS A 71 -0.08 -11.86 -33.89
N ARG A 72 0.45 -12.96 -34.44
CA ARG A 72 0.44 -14.28 -33.78
C ARG A 72 1.11 -14.25 -32.41
N LEU A 73 2.31 -13.67 -32.32
CA LEU A 73 3.08 -13.59 -31.07
C LEU A 73 2.44 -12.65 -30.05
N ARG A 74 1.86 -11.55 -30.51
CA ARG A 74 1.20 -10.57 -29.65
C ARG A 74 -0.07 -11.14 -29.03
N GLU A 75 -0.89 -11.80 -29.83
CA GLU A 75 -2.10 -12.49 -29.35
C GLU A 75 -1.75 -13.53 -28.28
N ALA A 76 -0.74 -14.37 -28.52
CA ALA A 76 -0.29 -15.35 -27.55
C ALA A 76 0.18 -14.71 -26.23
N ARG A 77 0.97 -13.62 -26.29
CA ARG A 77 1.43 -12.92 -25.08
C ARG A 77 0.31 -12.21 -24.33
N VAL A 78 -0.64 -11.61 -25.04
CA VAL A 78 -1.83 -10.99 -24.44
C VAL A 78 -2.68 -12.06 -23.74
N ALA A 79 -2.88 -13.22 -24.37
CA ALA A 79 -3.60 -14.33 -23.75
C ALA A 79 -2.93 -14.82 -22.46
N ARG A 80 -1.59 -14.96 -22.45
CA ARG A 80 -0.85 -15.29 -21.21
C ARG A 80 -0.99 -14.21 -20.14
N GLY A 81 -0.89 -12.94 -20.53
CA GLY A 81 -1.09 -11.81 -19.61
C GLY A 81 -2.48 -11.82 -18.96
N ALA A 82 -3.52 -12.07 -19.76
CA ALA A 82 -4.89 -12.19 -19.25
C ALA A 82 -5.06 -13.36 -18.28
N GLN A 83 -4.39 -14.48 -18.52
CA GLN A 83 -4.39 -15.63 -17.60
C GLN A 83 -3.75 -15.28 -16.25
N ILE A 84 -2.57 -14.66 -16.26
CA ILE A 84 -1.88 -14.24 -15.03
C ILE A 84 -2.74 -13.26 -14.23
N LEU A 85 -3.43 -12.32 -14.90
CA LEU A 85 -4.32 -11.37 -14.22
C LEU A 85 -5.51 -12.06 -13.54
N ARG A 86 -6.07 -13.12 -14.15
CA ARG A 86 -7.13 -13.93 -13.52
C ARG A 86 -6.61 -14.66 -12.28
N GLU A 87 -5.46 -15.32 -12.38
CA GLU A 87 -4.87 -16.02 -11.23
C GLU A 87 -4.53 -15.07 -10.07
N LEU A 88 -4.07 -13.85 -10.38
CA LEU A 88 -3.83 -12.82 -9.36
C LEU A 88 -5.12 -12.32 -8.71
N ALA A 89 -6.22 -12.24 -9.45
CA ALA A 89 -7.52 -11.86 -8.92
C ALA A 89 -8.06 -12.93 -7.97
N GLU A 90 -7.99 -14.21 -8.37
CA GLU A 90 -8.38 -15.35 -7.51
C GLU A 90 -7.61 -15.34 -6.19
N LEU A 91 -6.30 -15.14 -6.23
CA LEU A 91 -5.48 -15.04 -5.01
C LEU A 91 -5.81 -13.82 -4.15
N ALA A 92 -6.26 -12.72 -4.76
CA ALA A 92 -6.68 -11.53 -4.04
C ALA A 92 -8.03 -11.75 -3.32
N ASP A 93 -8.93 -12.51 -3.92
CA ASP A 93 -10.20 -12.87 -3.30
C ASP A 93 -10.02 -13.85 -2.13
N GLU A 94 -9.08 -14.80 -2.24
CA GLU A 94 -8.79 -15.78 -1.18
C GLU A 94 -8.09 -15.18 0.06
N HIS A 95 -7.18 -14.22 -0.13
CA HIS A 95 -6.33 -13.69 0.96
C HIS A 95 -6.55 -12.21 1.29
N GLY A 96 -7.12 -11.42 0.38
CA GLY A 96 -7.18 -9.95 0.47
C GLY A 96 -8.53 -9.40 0.93
N ALA A 97 -9.64 -10.10 0.67
CA ALA A 97 -10.96 -9.65 1.11
C ALA A 97 -11.25 -9.90 2.59
N THR A 98 -10.44 -10.71 3.28
CA THR A 98 -10.62 -10.99 4.72
C THR A 98 -9.63 -10.22 5.58
N ASP A 99 -8.38 -10.06 5.13
CA ASP A 99 -7.34 -9.32 5.86
C ASP A 99 -7.59 -7.79 5.84
N VAL A 100 -7.95 -7.25 4.67
CA VAL A 100 -8.22 -5.81 4.53
C VAL A 100 -9.52 -5.41 5.24
N GLU A 101 -10.60 -6.18 5.09
CA GLU A 101 -11.85 -5.94 5.82
C GLU A 101 -11.63 -6.00 7.33
N ALA A 102 -10.89 -6.99 7.84
CA ALA A 102 -10.62 -7.13 9.26
C ALA A 102 -9.77 -5.96 9.81
N GLU A 103 -8.75 -5.51 9.07
CA GLU A 103 -7.97 -4.34 9.48
C GLU A 103 -8.80 -3.05 9.45
N ILE A 104 -9.68 -2.88 8.46
CA ILE A 104 -10.61 -1.76 8.39
C ILE A 104 -11.58 -1.80 9.58
N GLU A 105 -12.19 -2.95 9.87
CA GLU A 105 -13.09 -3.11 11.02
C GLU A 105 -12.37 -2.82 12.34
N ALA A 106 -11.13 -3.29 12.47
CA ALA A 106 -10.29 -3.01 13.64
C ALA A 106 -9.99 -1.51 13.78
N GLN A 107 -9.67 -0.81 12.67
CA GLN A 107 -9.49 0.65 12.67
C GLN A 107 -10.78 1.39 13.03
N VAL A 108 -11.91 1.02 12.44
CA VAL A 108 -13.22 1.62 12.75
C VAL A 108 -13.58 1.41 14.22
N ALA A 109 -13.33 0.22 14.77
CA ALA A 109 -13.57 -0.07 16.18
C ALA A 109 -12.68 0.79 17.10
N ARG A 110 -11.40 1.01 16.75
CA ARG A 110 -10.50 1.90 17.47
C ARG A 110 -11.03 3.35 17.46
N LEU A 111 -11.43 3.86 16.30
CA LEU A 111 -11.98 5.22 16.16
C LEU A 111 -13.29 5.41 16.94
N ARG A 112 -14.18 4.41 16.92
CA ARG A 112 -15.43 4.45 17.71
C ARG A 112 -15.16 4.50 19.21
N LYS A 113 -14.20 3.72 19.71
CA LYS A 113 -13.82 3.74 21.13
C LYS A 113 -13.33 5.12 21.56
N VAL A 114 -12.47 5.74 20.76
CA VAL A 114 -11.97 7.11 21.02
C VAL A 114 -13.12 8.12 21.06
N ALA A 115 -14.05 8.06 20.09
CA ALA A 115 -15.23 8.94 20.08
C ALA A 115 -16.16 8.75 21.29
N THR A 116 -16.19 7.55 21.88
CA THR A 116 -16.99 7.26 23.09
C THR A 116 -16.23 7.53 24.41
N SER A 117 -14.90 7.58 24.39
CA SER A 117 -14.08 7.76 25.60
C SER A 117 -13.95 9.21 26.07
N ASP A 118 -14.38 10.18 25.26
CA ASP A 118 -14.39 11.60 25.65
C ASP A 118 -15.38 11.94 26.78
N GLY A 119 -16.12 10.95 27.32
CA GLY A 119 -16.85 11.04 28.60
C GLY A 119 -17.99 12.06 28.66
N ARG A 120 -18.19 12.84 27.58
CA ARG A 120 -19.28 13.80 27.45
C ARG A 120 -20.51 13.04 26.99
N ALA A 121 -21.50 12.92 27.87
CA ALA A 121 -22.82 12.48 27.47
C ALA A 121 -23.25 13.34 26.26
N PRO A 122 -23.58 12.74 25.10
CA PRO A 122 -23.88 13.51 23.90
C PRO A 122 -25.13 14.34 24.20
N ALA A 123 -24.98 15.65 24.21
CA ALA A 123 -26.12 16.54 24.28
C ALA A 123 -27.03 16.21 23.08
N ARG A 124 -28.33 16.03 23.33
CA ARG A 124 -29.30 15.66 22.31
C ARG A 124 -30.15 16.87 21.95
N ALA A 125 -30.37 17.09 20.67
CA ALA A 125 -31.27 18.10 20.13
C ALA A 125 -32.37 17.44 19.30
N VAL A 126 -33.41 18.18 18.93
CA VAL A 126 -34.49 17.70 18.04
C VAL A 126 -34.39 18.46 16.73
N CYS A 127 -34.39 17.73 15.61
CA CYS A 127 -34.40 18.34 14.29
C CYS A 127 -35.71 19.11 14.07
N PRO A 128 -35.67 20.41 13.73
CA PRO A 128 -36.89 21.21 13.55
C PRO A 128 -37.70 20.85 12.30
N SER A 129 -37.13 20.07 11.37
CA SER A 129 -37.79 19.75 10.10
C SER A 129 -38.45 18.37 10.06
N CYS A 130 -37.91 17.39 10.78
CA CYS A 130 -38.43 16.01 10.79
C CYS A 130 -38.66 15.45 12.18
N SER A 131 -38.46 16.26 13.24
CA SER A 131 -38.67 15.91 14.66
C SER A 131 -37.81 14.77 15.23
N ARG A 132 -36.77 14.32 14.52
CA ARG A 132 -35.86 13.27 15.03
C ARG A 132 -34.87 13.82 16.04
N VAL A 133 -34.56 13.00 17.04
CA VAL A 133 -33.47 13.27 17.99
C VAL A 133 -32.12 13.11 17.29
N VAL A 134 -31.28 14.14 17.39
CA VAL A 134 -29.95 14.28 16.78
C VAL A 134 -28.94 14.66 17.85
N GLY A 135 -27.65 14.47 17.59
CA GLY A 135 -26.58 15.01 18.43
C GLY A 135 -26.57 16.54 18.36
N ALA A 136 -26.30 17.22 19.48
CA ALA A 136 -26.22 18.68 19.52
C ALA A 136 -25.08 19.22 18.65
N ASP A 137 -24.02 18.43 18.46
CA ASP A 137 -22.87 18.78 17.62
C ASP A 137 -23.07 18.37 16.14
N ASP A 138 -24.16 17.68 15.80
CA ASP A 138 -24.43 17.26 14.44
C ASP A 138 -24.59 18.50 13.55
N LYS A 139 -23.80 18.56 12.47
CA LYS A 139 -23.93 19.64 11.47
C LYS A 139 -25.18 19.47 10.60
N PHE A 140 -25.65 18.22 10.46
CA PHE A 140 -26.76 17.83 9.59
C PHE A 140 -27.60 16.72 10.23
N CYS A 141 -28.90 16.71 9.98
CA CYS A 141 -29.76 15.59 10.33
C CYS A 141 -29.51 14.41 9.40
N SER A 142 -29.16 13.25 9.94
CA SER A 142 -28.89 12.01 9.20
C SER A 142 -30.11 11.40 8.48
N GLN A 143 -31.33 11.82 8.82
CA GLN A 143 -32.56 11.30 8.17
C GLN A 143 -33.05 12.20 7.04
N CYS A 144 -33.12 13.52 7.25
CA CYS A 144 -33.73 14.45 6.29
C CYS A 144 -32.71 15.39 5.62
N GLY A 145 -31.43 15.33 6.01
CA GLY A 145 -30.34 16.13 5.42
C GLY A 145 -30.31 17.61 5.81
N ARG A 146 -31.26 18.09 6.64
CA ARG A 146 -31.32 19.49 7.08
C ARG A 146 -30.08 19.86 7.91
N ARG A 147 -29.42 20.98 7.58
CA ARG A 147 -28.37 21.59 8.42
C ARG A 147 -28.94 22.01 9.78
N LEU A 148 -28.24 21.70 10.85
CA LEU A 148 -28.66 21.96 12.24
C LEU A 148 -27.87 23.09 12.91
N GLN A 149 -26.68 23.44 12.40
CA GLN A 149 -25.92 24.60 12.85
C GLN A 149 -26.41 25.86 12.11
N PRO A 150 -26.75 26.97 12.83
CA PRO A 150 -27.04 28.25 12.19
C PRO A 150 -25.78 28.74 11.46
N ARG A 151 -25.93 29.16 10.20
CA ARG A 151 -24.84 29.74 9.43
C ARG A 151 -24.40 31.05 10.10
N GLN A 152 -23.17 31.12 10.60
CA GLN A 152 -22.47 32.41 10.64
C GLN A 152 -22.02 32.71 9.20
N SER A 153 -22.86 33.43 8.45
CA SER A 153 -22.47 34.04 7.18
C SER A 153 -23.15 35.40 7.04
N GLU A 154 -22.53 36.44 7.61
CA GLU A 154 -22.71 37.85 7.20
C GLU A 154 -21.61 38.70 7.84
N ALA A 155 -20.46 38.79 7.15
CA ALA A 155 -19.51 39.90 7.25
C ALA A 155 -18.46 39.78 6.13
N VAL A 156 -18.88 39.66 4.87
CA VAL A 156 -18.03 40.04 3.73
C VAL A 156 -18.92 40.75 2.69
N ALA A 157 -18.55 42.01 2.42
CA ALA A 157 -19.01 42.95 1.37
C ALA A 157 -20.15 43.93 1.70
N SER A 158 -19.81 45.22 1.96
CA SER A 158 -20.02 46.35 1.02
C SER A 158 -19.74 47.71 1.67
N ALA A 159 -18.98 48.58 0.97
CA ALA A 159 -18.84 50.05 1.10
C ALA A 159 -18.34 50.59 2.46
N GLU A 160 -17.25 51.35 2.56
CA GLU A 160 -16.75 52.47 1.73
C GLU A 160 -15.23 52.39 1.45
#